data_AF-A0A354FVD2-F1
#
_entry.id   AF-A0A354FVD2-F1
#
_cell.length_a   1.000
_cell.length_b   1.000
_cell.length_c   1.000
_cell.angle_alpha   90.00
_cell.angle_beta   90.00
_cell.angle_gamma   90.00
#
_symmetry.space_group_name_H-M   'P 1'
#
loop_
_entity.id
_entity.type
_entity.pdbx_description
1 polymer ?
#
loop_
_entity_poly.entity_id
_entity_poly.type
_entity_poly.pdbx_seq_one_letter_code
_entity_poly.pdbx_strand_id
1 'polypeptide(L)' 'MKQSSQLQLPLGGVGQSGYGRYRGRFGVESFSYEKSVTKRFFFEKDFTEMLPPYKKAYRWIRKFLK' A
#
# COMPACT_ATOMS: atom_id res chain seq x y z
N MET A 1 -16.28 24.22 -26.68
CA MET A 1 -16.36 22.85 -26.12
C MET A 1 -15.50 22.80 -24.87
N LYS A 2 -16.06 23.16 -23.71
CA LYS A 2 -15.31 23.25 -22.44
C LYS A 2 -15.30 21.90 -21.75
N GLN A 3 -14.18 21.20 -21.88
CA GLN A 3 -13.52 20.39 -20.85
C GLN A 3 -14.46 19.75 -19.80
N SER A 4 -15.18 18.68 -20.17
CA SER A 4 -15.92 17.84 -19.21
C SER A 4 -15.01 16.82 -18.50
N SER A 5 -13.71 16.83 -18.80
CA SER A 5 -12.82 15.74 -18.41
C SER A 5 -11.90 16.08 -17.25
N GLN A 6 -12.42 16.05 -16.02
CA GLN A 6 -11.60 16.11 -14.81
C GLN A 6 -10.68 14.88 -14.70
N LEU A 7 -9.41 15.02 -15.06
CA LEU A 7 -8.45 13.92 -15.16
C LEU A 7 -8.08 13.28 -13.82
N GLN A 8 -8.34 13.99 -12.70
CA GLN A 8 -8.08 13.48 -11.35
C GLN A 8 -9.19 12.57 -10.81
N LEU A 9 -10.35 12.49 -11.48
CA LEU A 9 -11.44 11.60 -11.06
C LEU A 9 -11.40 10.29 -11.86
N PRO A 10 -11.38 9.12 -11.18
CA PRO A 10 -11.43 7.84 -11.85
C PRO A 10 -12.77 7.65 -12.55
N LEU A 11 -12.75 7.08 -13.75
CA LEU A 11 -13.97 6.67 -14.46
C LEU A 11 -14.02 5.13 -14.48
N GLY A 12 -15.12 4.56 -14.02
CA GLY A 12 -15.30 3.12 -13.90
C GLY A 12 -16.72 2.76 -13.46
N GLY A 13 -17.10 1.51 -13.68
CA GLY A 13 -18.40 0.96 -13.28
C GLY A 13 -18.33 0.17 -11.97
N VAL A 14 -19.51 -0.27 -11.50
CA VAL A 14 -19.69 -1.25 -10.42
C VAL A 14 -20.81 -2.21 -10.80
N GLY A 15 -20.62 -3.51 -10.59
CA GLY A 15 -21.64 -4.53 -10.82
C GLY A 15 -21.94 -4.75 -12.31
N GLN A 16 -23.20 -4.61 -12.72
CA GLN A 16 -23.62 -4.78 -14.12
C GLN A 16 -23.00 -3.74 -15.06
N SER A 17 -22.56 -2.60 -14.53
CA SER A 17 -21.91 -1.53 -15.32
C SER A 17 -20.40 -1.75 -15.52
N GLY A 18 -19.83 -2.83 -14.99
CA GLY A 18 -18.42 -3.21 -15.13
C GLY A 18 -17.61 -3.10 -13.83
N TYR A 19 -16.33 -3.48 -13.90
CA TYR A 19 -15.38 -3.38 -12.79
C TYR A 19 -14.08 -2.71 -13.22
N GLY A 20 -13.37 -2.16 -12.25
CA GLY A 20 -12.15 -1.42 -12.50
C GLY A 20 -12.42 0.06 -12.80
N ARG A 21 -11.35 0.82 -12.89
CA ARG A 21 -11.40 2.26 -13.11
C ARG A 21 -10.18 2.71 -13.87
N TYR A 22 -10.32 3.63 -14.79
CA TYR A 22 -9.20 4.17 -15.55
C TYR A 22 -9.23 5.69 -15.49
N ARG A 23 -8.45 6.31 -16.39
CA ARG A 23 -8.24 7.75 -16.58
C ARG A 23 -7.08 8.31 -15.74
N GLY A 24 -6.25 9.12 -16.39
CA GLY A 24 -5.09 9.75 -15.76
C GLY A 24 -4.22 8.70 -15.06
N ARG A 25 -3.92 8.95 -13.77
CA ARG A 25 -3.14 8.06 -12.91
C ARG A 25 -3.78 6.67 -12.75
N PHE A 26 -5.10 6.60 -12.60
CA PHE A 26 -5.82 5.32 -12.40
C PHE A 26 -5.74 4.41 -13.64
N GLY A 27 -5.61 4.99 -14.83
CA GLY A 27 -5.35 4.23 -16.05
C GLY A 27 -3.97 3.57 -16.01
N VAL A 28 -2.94 4.31 -15.63
CA VAL A 28 -1.58 3.77 -15.50
C VAL A 28 -1.53 2.68 -14.42
N GLU A 29 -2.13 2.93 -13.26
CA GLU A 29 -2.19 1.96 -12.16
C GLU A 29 -2.91 0.67 -12.58
N SER A 30 -4.00 0.76 -13.36
CA SER A 30 -4.75 -0.41 -13.80
C SER A 30 -3.98 -1.34 -14.75
N PHE A 31 -2.98 -0.81 -15.46
CA PHE A 31 -2.10 -1.60 -16.34
C PHE A 31 -0.71 -1.82 -15.74
N SER A 32 -0.51 -1.45 -14.48
CA SER A 32 0.77 -1.59 -13.78
C SER A 32 0.66 -2.65 -12.68
N TYR A 33 1.78 -3.32 -12.41
CA TYR A 33 1.91 -4.18 -11.25
C TYR A 33 2.66 -3.44 -10.14
N GLU A 34 1.96 -3.06 -9.07
CA GLU A 34 2.58 -2.40 -7.92
C GLU A 34 3.37 -3.41 -7.08
N LYS A 35 4.65 -3.59 -7.42
CA LYS A 35 5.55 -4.51 -6.73
C LYS A 35 6.08 -3.87 -5.44
N SER A 36 5.65 -4.38 -4.29
CA SER A 36 6.21 -4.00 -3.00
C SER A 36 7.67 -4.48 -2.87
N VAL A 37 8.59 -3.57 -2.60
CA VAL A 37 10.01 -3.87 -2.34
C VAL A 37 10.47 -3.12 -1.09
N THR A 38 11.05 -3.85 -0.14
CA THR A 38 11.60 -3.27 1.09
C THR A 38 13.11 -3.41 1.10
N LYS A 39 13.81 -2.31 1.42
CA LYS A 39 15.26 -2.33 1.69
C LYS A 39 15.48 -2.34 3.20
N ARG A 40 16.13 -3.39 3.72
CA ARG A 40 16.53 -3.48 5.13
C ARG A 40 17.90 -2.85 5.29
N PHE A 41 18.00 -1.86 6.17
CA PHE A 41 19.28 -1.31 6.61
C PHE A 41 19.72 -2.02 7.89
N PHE A 42 20.96 -2.49 7.94
CA PHE A 42 21.57 -3.07 9.15
C PHE A 42 22.20 -1.95 9.97
N PHE A 43 21.37 -1.15 10.64
CA PHE A 43 21.89 -0.32 11.74
C PHE A 43 22.13 -1.22 12.95
N GLU A 44 23.24 -0.99 13.65
CA GLU A 44 23.72 -1.86 14.72
C GLU A 44 22.63 -2.18 15.74
N LYS A 45 22.34 -3.48 15.84
CA LYS A 45 21.27 -4.14 16.60
C LYS A 45 19.88 -3.96 16.02
N ASP A 46 19.27 -5.10 15.68
CA ASP A 46 17.84 -5.27 15.45
C ASP A 46 17.04 -4.55 16.54
N PHE A 47 16.59 -3.32 16.23
CA PHE A 47 15.83 -2.44 17.13
C PHE A 47 14.61 -3.13 17.75
N THR A 48 14.12 -4.18 17.10
CA THR A 48 12.89 -4.88 17.45
C THR A 48 13.10 -6.03 18.44
N GLU A 49 14.33 -6.32 18.89
CA GLU A 49 14.66 -7.50 19.71
C GLU A 49 13.96 -8.78 19.17
N MET A 50 13.83 -8.86 17.83
CA MET A 50 13.18 -9.96 17.10
C MET A 50 14.08 -11.19 17.01
N LEU A 51 15.18 -11.19 17.75
CA LEU A 51 16.03 -12.34 17.98
C LEU A 51 15.58 -13.03 19.28
N PRO A 52 15.66 -14.36 19.34
CA PRO A 52 15.34 -15.07 20.58
C PRO A 52 16.31 -14.65 21.71
N PRO A 53 15.86 -14.60 22.98
CA PRO A 53 14.54 -14.95 23.50
C PRO A 53 13.49 -13.80 23.45
N TYR A 54 12.30 -14.08 22.91
CA TYR A 54 11.28 -13.09 22.52
C TYR A 54 10.44 -12.44 23.65
N LYS A 55 10.77 -12.67 24.93
CA LYS A 55 9.92 -12.22 26.07
C LYS A 55 9.73 -10.70 26.11
N LYS A 56 10.75 -9.94 25.73
CA LYS A 56 10.72 -8.48 25.68
C LYS A 56 10.01 -7.96 24.43
N ALA A 57 10.34 -8.53 23.26
CA ALA A 57 9.66 -8.22 22.00
C ALA A 57 8.14 -8.43 22.10
N TYR A 58 7.68 -9.56 22.67
CA TYR A 58 6.26 -9.83 22.86
C TYR A 58 5.56 -8.77 23.73
N ARG A 59 6.21 -8.30 24.80
CA ARG A 59 5.67 -7.24 25.66
C ARG A 59 5.53 -5.92 24.91
N TRP A 60 6.50 -5.59 24.06
CA TRP A 60 6.47 -4.37 23.24
C TRP A 60 5.43 -4.44 22.13
N ILE A 61 5.42 -5.53 21.36
CA ILE A 61 4.46 -5.79 20.27
C ILE A 61 3.03 -5.74 20.81
N ARG A 62 2.74 -6.38 21.95
CA ARG A 62 1.41 -6.33 22.57
C ARG A 62 0.99 -4.92 23.02
N LYS A 63 1.92 -4.02 23.31
CA LYS A 63 1.60 -2.63 23.66
C LYS A 63 1.41 -1.76 22.42
N PHE A 64 2.10 -2.06 21.32
CA PHE A 64 2.04 -1.29 20.08
C PHE A 64 0.91 -1.70 19.13
N LEU A 65 0.58 -2.99 19.04
CA LEU A 65 -0.46 -3.52 18.15
C LEU A 65 -1.83 -3.66 18.83
N LYS A 66 -1.95 -3.24 20.09
CA LYS A 66 -3.23 -3.17 20.80
C LYS A 66 -3.77 -1.75 20.67
#